data_AF-A0A963S9Y6-F1
#
_entry.id   AF-A0A963S9Y6-F1
#
_cell.length_a   1.000
_cell.length_b   1.000
_cell.length_c   1.000
_cell.angle_alpha   90.00
_cell.angle_beta   90.00
_cell.angle_gamma   90.00
#
_symmetry.space_group_name_H-M   'P 1'
#
loop_
_entity.id
_entity.type
_entity.pdbx_description
1 polymer ?
#
loop_
_entity_poly.entity_id
_entity_poly.type
_entity_poly.pdbx_seq_one_letter_code
_entity_poly.pdbx_strand_id
1 'polypeptide(L)'
;TDEIAQVPEFTTSELHIVTGLLLPIWKRLPGESTRVYRLQTDDGASIVGRRVSPAWAASAMASAETPDLSPPQALALLREGHTMLDLADGLQLRRSRLMQVNRIELTGFGPNAVDRLKAMGLFSEIISWKLRLFVPEDVVTGSQVLDRLFARHPLARILDRKAA
;
A
#
# COMPACT_ATOMS: atom_id res chain seq x y z
N THR A 1 -55.07 2.70 -16.91
CA THR A 1 -54.97 1.98 -15.61
C THR A 1 -53.99 0.81 -15.68
N ASP A 2 -53.78 0.19 -16.84
CA ASP A 2 -52.80 -0.91 -17.01
C ASP A 2 -51.32 -0.50 -16.95
N GLU A 3 -51.01 0.78 -17.17
CA GLU A 3 -49.63 1.28 -17.23
C GLU A 3 -48.92 1.30 -15.87
N ILE A 4 -49.68 1.38 -14.77
CA ILE A 4 -49.16 1.39 -13.39
C ILE A 4 -48.88 -0.05 -12.90
N ALA A 5 -49.58 -1.04 -13.44
CA ALA A 5 -49.46 -2.45 -13.03
C ALA A 5 -48.13 -3.10 -13.46
N GLN A 6 -47.36 -2.46 -14.34
CA GLN A 6 -46.07 -2.96 -14.83
C GLN A 6 -44.87 -2.42 -14.03
N VAL A 7 -45.08 -1.49 -13.10
CA VAL A 7 -43.99 -0.93 -12.29
C VAL A 7 -43.76 -1.85 -11.09
N PRO A 8 -42.56 -2.43 -10.92
CA PRO A 8 -42.23 -3.23 -9.75
C PRO A 8 -42.39 -2.40 -8.48
N GLU A 9 -43.01 -2.96 -7.45
CA GLU A 9 -43.19 -2.31 -6.15
C GLU A 9 -41.86 -1.95 -5.49
N PHE A 10 -40.80 -2.73 -5.78
CA PHE A 10 -39.47 -2.53 -5.24
C PHE A 10 -38.42 -2.41 -6.34
N THR A 11 -37.45 -1.54 -6.11
CA THR A 11 -36.23 -1.44 -6.92
C THR A 11 -35.05 -1.93 -6.08
N THR A 12 -34.34 -2.93 -6.59
CA THR A 12 -33.11 -3.43 -5.96
C THR A 12 -31.93 -2.59 -6.41
N SER A 13 -31.06 -2.21 -5.47
CA SER A 13 -29.81 -1.48 -5.76
C SER A 13 -28.68 -2.01 -4.88
N GLU A 14 -27.48 -2.11 -5.44
CA GLU A 14 -26.30 -2.61 -4.74
C GLU A 14 -25.42 -1.45 -4.26
N LEU A 15 -25.05 -1.49 -2.98
CA LEU A 15 -24.21 -0.48 -2.33
C LEU A 15 -22.99 -1.15 -1.71
N HIS A 16 -21.80 -0.63 -2.03
CA HIS A 16 -20.55 -1.09 -1.44
C HIS A 16 -20.15 -0.17 -0.29
N ILE A 17 -20.08 -0.73 0.93
CA ILE A 17 -19.80 0.02 2.16
C ILE A 17 -18.59 -0.58 2.88
N VAL A 18 -17.63 0.26 3.25
CA VAL A 18 -16.50 -0.11 4.11
C VAL A 18 -16.87 0.19 5.56
N THR A 19 -16.81 -0.83 6.41
CA THR A 19 -17.20 -0.78 7.82
C THR A 19 -16.01 -1.16 8.72
N GLY A 20 -16.17 -1.03 10.04
CA GLY A 20 -15.12 -1.37 11.01
C GLY A 20 -14.10 -0.25 11.24
N LEU A 21 -12.84 -0.63 11.52
CA LEU A 21 -11.76 0.32 11.81
C LEU A 21 -11.26 0.98 10.51
N LEU A 22 -11.76 2.18 10.22
CA LEU A 22 -11.40 2.92 9.00
C LEU A 22 -10.07 3.68 9.11
N LEU A 23 -9.62 4.05 10.32
CA LEU A 23 -8.41 4.84 10.53
C LEU A 23 -7.14 4.19 9.92
N PRO A 24 -6.88 2.88 10.09
CA PRO A 24 -5.69 2.23 9.51
C PRO A 24 -5.60 2.29 7.98
N ILE A 25 -6.75 2.35 7.31
CA ILE A 25 -6.85 2.36 5.85
C ILE A 25 -7.22 3.74 5.29
N TRP A 26 -7.24 4.79 6.12
CA TRP A 26 -7.76 6.11 5.75
C TRP A 26 -7.17 6.67 4.46
N LYS A 27 -5.85 6.51 4.27
CA LYS A 27 -5.13 6.95 3.06
C LYS A 27 -5.47 6.16 1.80
N ARG A 28 -6.00 4.94 1.94
CA ARG A 28 -6.37 4.04 0.83
C ARG A 28 -7.80 4.26 0.37
N LEU A 29 -8.64 4.90 1.17
CA LEU A 29 -10.04 5.17 0.82
C LEU A 29 -10.12 6.19 -0.34
N PRO A 30 -11.05 6.03 -1.28
CA PRO A 30 -11.11 6.87 -2.48
C PRO A 30 -11.50 8.31 -2.11
N GLY A 31 -10.87 9.33 -2.68
CA GLY A 31 -11.13 10.73 -2.32
C GLY A 31 -12.49 11.28 -2.80
N GLU A 32 -13.14 10.60 -3.74
CA GLU A 32 -14.26 11.13 -4.53
C GLU A 32 -15.60 11.20 -3.76
N SER A 33 -15.75 10.42 -2.69
CA SER A 33 -16.93 10.49 -1.81
C SER A 33 -16.56 10.17 -0.37
N THR A 34 -16.63 11.16 0.52
CA THR A 34 -16.36 11.04 1.97
C THR A 34 -17.62 10.79 2.81
N ARG A 35 -18.75 10.48 2.16
CA ARG A 35 -20.04 10.30 2.84
C ARG A 35 -20.07 9.02 3.66
N VAL A 36 -20.46 9.17 4.92
CA VAL A 36 -20.72 8.07 5.85
C VAL A 36 -22.22 7.79 5.85
N TYR A 37 -22.58 6.53 5.68
CA TYR A 37 -23.95 6.04 5.69
C TYR A 37 -24.19 5.28 7.00
N ARG A 38 -25.39 5.46 7.55
CA ARG A 38 -25.97 4.58 8.56
C ARG A 38 -27.11 3.82 7.88
N LEU A 39 -26.94 2.50 7.76
CA LEU A 39 -27.94 1.59 7.23
C LEU A 39 -28.60 0.87 8.40
N GLN A 40 -29.90 0.64 8.29
CA GLN A 40 -30.65 -0.15 9.24
C GLN A 40 -31.41 -1.21 8.44
N THR A 41 -31.27 -2.47 8.84
CA THR A 41 -32.01 -3.59 8.27
C THR A 41 -33.36 -3.73 8.95
N ASP A 42 -34.30 -4.43 8.31
CA ASP A 42 -35.67 -4.59 8.82
C ASP A 42 -35.72 -5.39 10.14
N ASP A 43 -34.70 -6.20 10.41
CA ASP A 43 -34.49 -6.92 11.69
C ASP A 43 -33.87 -6.05 12.80
N GLY A 44 -33.61 -4.76 12.52
CA GLY A 44 -33.10 -3.78 13.48
C GLY A 44 -31.58 -3.70 13.59
N ALA A 45 -30.80 -4.48 12.83
CA ALA A 45 -29.35 -4.33 12.84
C ALA A 45 -28.94 -2.99 12.20
N SER A 46 -27.94 -2.32 12.79
CA SER A 46 -27.43 -1.04 12.28
C SER A 46 -25.97 -1.16 11.85
N ILE A 47 -25.68 -0.68 10.64
CA ILE A 47 -24.35 -0.68 10.04
C ILE A 47 -23.96 0.77 9.76
N VAL A 48 -22.78 1.17 10.23
CA VAL A 48 -22.19 2.48 9.91
C VAL A 48 -20.92 2.28 9.10
N GLY A 49 -20.79 2.98 7.98
CA GLY A 49 -19.62 2.86 7.12
C GLY A 49 -19.56 3.89 6.01
N ARG A 50 -18.47 3.89 5.27
CA ARG A 50 -18.25 4.81 4.15
C ARG A 50 -18.60 4.12 2.84
N ARG A 51 -19.37 4.81 1.98
CA ARG A 51 -19.67 4.31 0.63
C ARG A 51 -18.44 4.41 -0.27
N VAL A 52 -18.18 3.34 -1.02
CA VAL A 52 -17.11 3.26 -2.02
C VAL A 52 -17.67 2.83 -3.37
N SER A 53 -16.90 3.02 -4.44
CA SER A 53 -17.28 2.52 -5.76
C SER A 53 -17.10 1.00 -5.83
N PRO A 54 -17.87 0.30 -6.69
CA PRO A 54 -17.68 -1.13 -6.91
C PRO A 54 -16.25 -1.47 -7.35
N ALA A 55 -15.65 -0.64 -8.22
CA ALA A 55 -14.26 -0.82 -8.67
C ALA A 55 -13.25 -0.73 -7.51
N TRP A 56 -13.43 0.21 -6.58
CA TRP A 56 -12.58 0.30 -5.40
C TRP A 56 -12.79 -0.91 -4.49
N ALA A 57 -14.04 -1.32 -4.25
CA ALA A 57 -14.35 -2.48 -3.42
C ALA A 57 -13.71 -3.76 -3.98
N ALA A 58 -13.80 -3.99 -5.30
CA ALA A 58 -13.13 -5.09 -5.97
C ALA A 58 -11.61 -5.03 -5.79
N SER A 59 -10.99 -3.86 -5.91
CA SER A 59 -9.54 -3.68 -5.69
C SER A 59 -9.11 -3.86 -4.23
N ALA A 60 -10.00 -3.59 -3.27
CA ALA A 60 -9.73 -3.73 -1.84
C ALA A 60 -9.95 -5.16 -1.36
N MET A 61 -10.92 -5.85 -1.96
CA MET A 61 -11.25 -7.27 -1.76
C MET A 61 -10.30 -8.21 -2.50
N ALA A 62 -9.71 -7.75 -3.60
CA ALA A 62 -8.50 -8.33 -4.12
C ALA A 62 -7.47 -8.18 -3.02
N SER A 63 -7.42 -9.17 -2.12
CA SER A 63 -6.27 -9.40 -1.28
C SER A 63 -5.07 -9.17 -2.18
N ALA A 64 -4.25 -8.18 -1.83
CA ALA A 64 -2.85 -8.38 -2.10
C ALA A 64 -2.57 -9.71 -1.41
N GLU A 65 -2.55 -10.81 -2.17
CA GLU A 65 -1.57 -11.86 -1.88
C GLU A 65 -0.30 -11.06 -1.71
N THR A 66 0.01 -10.76 -0.44
CA THR A 66 1.22 -10.07 -0.08
C THR A 66 2.26 -10.99 -0.65
N PRO A 67 2.97 -10.59 -1.72
CA PRO A 67 3.81 -11.54 -2.43
C PRO A 67 4.70 -12.19 -1.39
N ASP A 68 4.65 -13.51 -1.25
CA ASP A 68 5.36 -14.19 -0.18
C ASP A 68 6.85 -14.13 -0.52
N LEU A 69 7.49 -13.08 0.01
CA LEU A 69 8.86 -12.74 -0.26
C LEU A 69 9.55 -12.45 1.06
N SER A 70 10.35 -13.41 1.51
CA SER A 70 11.11 -13.25 2.74
C SER A 70 12.11 -12.08 2.62
N PRO A 71 12.43 -11.37 3.72
CA PRO A 71 13.40 -10.27 3.68
C PRO A 71 14.77 -10.64 3.06
N PRO A 72 15.35 -11.84 3.31
CA PRO A 72 16.58 -12.26 2.64
C PRO A 72 16.41 -12.44 1.12
N GLN A 73 15.29 -13.00 0.67
CA GLN A 73 14.98 -13.15 -0.76
C GLN A 73 14.77 -11.78 -1.41
N ALA A 74 14.04 -10.87 -0.76
CA ALA A 74 13.86 -9.50 -1.22
C ALA A 74 15.20 -8.78 -1.39
N LEU A 75 16.11 -8.93 -0.42
CA LEU A 75 17.44 -8.36 -0.50
C LEU A 75 18.25 -8.92 -1.68
N ALA A 76 18.16 -10.23 -1.94
CA ALA A 76 18.82 -10.87 -3.07
C ALA A 76 18.30 -10.35 -4.41
N LEU A 77 16.98 -10.32 -4.62
CA LEU A 77 16.35 -9.80 -5.85
C LEU A 77 16.71 -8.33 -6.10
N LEU A 78 16.67 -7.51 -5.05
CA LEU A 78 17.06 -6.10 -5.14
C LEU A 78 18.55 -5.95 -5.50
N ARG A 79 19.43 -6.83 -5.02
CA ARG A 79 20.86 -6.81 -5.36
C ARG A 79 21.13 -7.23 -6.81
N GLU A 80 20.40 -8.22 -7.32
CA GLU A 80 20.43 -8.61 -8.74
C GLU A 80 20.08 -7.40 -9.62
N GLY A 81 19.09 -6.61 -9.19
CA GLY A 81 18.80 -5.29 -9.75
C GLY A 81 17.83 -5.29 -10.91
N HIS A 82 17.23 -6.45 -11.21
CA HIS A 82 16.15 -6.62 -12.18
C HIS A 82 14.77 -6.40 -11.57
N THR A 83 14.69 -6.11 -10.27
CA THR A 83 13.42 -6.02 -9.54
C THR A 83 13.31 -4.71 -8.75
N MET A 84 12.10 -4.16 -8.70
CA MET A 84 11.70 -3.13 -7.75
C MET A 84 10.56 -3.65 -6.88
N LEU A 85 10.52 -3.22 -5.62
CA LEU A 85 9.47 -3.63 -4.69
C LEU A 85 8.65 -2.41 -4.29
N ASP A 86 7.36 -2.43 -4.59
CA ASP A 86 6.42 -1.43 -4.09
C ASP A 86 5.90 -1.88 -2.73
N LEU A 87 5.98 -1.00 -1.75
CA LEU A 87 5.48 -1.21 -0.40
C LEU A 87 4.22 -0.37 -0.17
N ALA A 88 3.50 -0.66 0.90
CA ALA A 88 2.43 0.19 1.38
C ALA A 88 2.90 1.65 1.64
N ASP A 89 1.95 2.58 1.75
CA ASP A 89 2.20 4.03 1.89
C ASP A 89 2.93 4.70 0.71
N GLY A 90 3.05 4.02 -0.44
CA GLY A 90 3.69 4.57 -1.64
C GLY A 90 5.22 4.57 -1.57
N LEU A 91 5.79 3.77 -0.67
CA LEU A 91 7.23 3.55 -0.57
C LEU A 91 7.69 2.55 -1.64
N GLN A 92 8.92 2.71 -2.13
CA GLN A 92 9.48 1.78 -3.12
C GLN A 92 10.95 1.49 -2.81
N LEU A 93 11.34 0.22 -2.92
CA LEU A 93 12.73 -0.23 -2.87
C LEU A 93 13.25 -0.50 -4.27
N ARG A 94 14.44 0.01 -4.57
CA ARG A 94 15.11 -0.22 -5.86
C ARG A 94 16.62 -0.22 -5.74
N ARG A 95 17.29 -0.84 -6.71
CA ARG A 95 18.75 -0.74 -6.88
C ARG A 95 19.14 0.56 -7.58
N SER A 96 19.89 1.41 -6.88
CA SER A 96 20.43 2.67 -7.36
C SER A 96 21.95 2.63 -7.39
N ARG A 97 22.57 3.05 -8.51
CA ARG A 97 24.02 3.20 -8.62
C ARG A 97 24.42 4.64 -8.25
N LEU A 98 25.28 4.78 -7.25
CA LEU A 98 25.69 6.05 -6.66
C LEU A 98 27.20 6.04 -6.46
N MET A 99 27.90 7.00 -7.08
CA MET A 99 29.36 7.06 -7.03
C MET A 99 30.03 5.71 -7.35
N GLN A 100 29.53 5.04 -8.40
CA GLN A 100 29.96 3.70 -8.84
C GLN A 100 29.66 2.53 -7.89
N VAL A 101 28.99 2.77 -6.76
CA VAL A 101 28.55 1.73 -5.81
C VAL A 101 27.06 1.44 -6.00
N ASN A 102 26.69 0.16 -6.04
CA ASN A 102 25.29 -0.25 -6.14
C ASN A 102 24.68 -0.34 -4.74
N ARG A 103 23.57 0.37 -4.53
CA ARG A 103 22.90 0.45 -3.24
C ARG A 103 21.42 0.19 -3.39
N ILE A 104 20.81 -0.28 -2.31
CA ILE A 104 19.36 -0.45 -2.23
C ILE A 104 18.78 0.82 -1.61
N GLU A 105 18.06 1.57 -2.42
CA GLU A 105 17.46 2.85 -2.05
C GLU A 105 15.98 2.68 -1.72
N LEU A 106 15.53 3.33 -0.66
CA LEU A 106 14.12 3.56 -0.37
C LEU A 106 13.69 4.92 -0.92
N THR A 107 12.65 4.95 -1.75
CA THR A 107 12.04 6.15 -2.32
C THR A 107 10.56 6.27 -1.92
N GLY A 108 9.94 7.41 -2.24
CA GLY A 108 8.52 7.66 -1.95
C GLY A 108 8.22 8.16 -0.53
N PHE A 109 9.24 8.34 0.31
CA PHE A 109 9.05 8.84 1.68
C PHE A 109 8.88 10.37 1.72
N GLY A 110 8.03 10.84 2.65
CA GLY A 110 7.91 12.26 3.01
C GLY A 110 8.91 12.69 4.09
N PRO A 111 9.14 14.01 4.28
CA PRO A 111 10.13 14.53 5.24
C PRO A 111 9.86 14.09 6.68
N ASN A 112 8.59 14.03 7.09
CA ASN A 112 8.18 13.64 8.45
C ASN A 112 8.34 12.14 8.75
N ALA A 113 8.77 11.34 7.78
CA ALA A 113 9.02 9.91 7.93
C ALA A 113 10.50 9.57 8.15
N VAL A 114 11.42 10.51 7.89
CA VAL A 114 12.87 10.24 7.87
C VAL A 114 13.37 9.67 9.20
N ASP A 115 13.03 10.30 10.33
CA ASP A 115 13.53 9.85 11.63
C ASP A 115 13.01 8.45 12.00
N ARG A 116 11.75 8.15 11.64
CA ARG A 116 11.18 6.81 11.85
C ARG A 116 11.82 5.76 10.94
N LEU A 117 12.10 6.10 9.68
CA LEU A 117 12.80 5.22 8.74
C LEU A 117 14.24 4.94 9.22
N LYS A 118 14.93 5.96 9.74
CA LYS A 118 16.25 5.79 10.37
C LYS A 118 16.21 4.91 11.61
N ALA A 119 15.19 5.05 12.45
CA ALA A 119 15.00 4.19 13.62
C ALA A 119 14.79 2.71 13.25
N MET A 120 14.31 2.41 12.03
CA MET A 120 14.24 1.05 11.50
C MET A 120 15.59 0.52 10.97
N GLY A 121 16.65 1.34 10.99
CA GLY A 121 18.00 0.96 10.59
C GLY A 121 18.38 1.35 9.17
N LEU A 122 17.53 2.14 8.47
CA LEU A 122 17.98 2.80 7.24
C LEU A 122 19.01 3.89 7.58
N PHE A 123 20.01 4.04 6.73
CA PHE A 123 20.97 5.14 6.84
C PHE A 123 20.69 6.19 5.76
N SER A 124 21.08 7.43 6.03
CA SER A 124 20.87 8.54 5.11
C SER A 124 22.17 9.11 4.59
N GLU A 125 22.17 9.54 3.34
CA GLU A 125 23.22 10.38 2.78
C GLU A 125 22.61 11.55 2.01
N ILE A 126 23.36 12.64 1.91
CA ILE A 126 23.01 13.77 1.05
C ILE A 126 23.81 13.63 -0.23
N ILE A 127 23.14 13.38 -1.35
CA ILE A 127 23.75 13.20 -2.66
C ILE A 127 23.12 14.17 -3.64
N SER A 128 23.95 14.98 -4.30
CA SER A 128 23.49 16.04 -5.19
C SER A 128 22.39 16.88 -4.53
N TRP A 129 22.67 17.36 -3.31
CA TRP A 129 21.79 18.27 -2.55
C TRP A 129 20.46 17.65 -2.11
N LYS A 130 20.29 16.35 -2.28
CA LYS A 130 19.07 15.61 -1.94
C LYS A 130 19.34 14.56 -0.86
N LEU A 131 18.50 14.53 0.17
CA LEU A 131 18.50 13.46 1.17
C LEU A 131 17.99 12.16 0.54
N ARG A 132 18.76 11.08 0.72
CA ARG A 132 18.43 9.74 0.24
C ARG A 132 18.59 8.73 1.37
N LEU A 133 17.74 7.70 1.37
CA LEU A 133 17.74 6.64 2.38
C LEU A 133 18.08 5.30 1.75
N PHE A 134 18.89 4.52 2.45
CA PHE A 134 19.42 3.26 1.97
C PHE A 134 19.30 2.15 3.01
N VAL A 135 19.15 0.93 2.51
CA VAL A 135 19.27 -0.30 3.30
C VAL A 135 20.76 -0.63 3.47
N PRO A 136 21.23 -1.03 4.67
CA PRO A 136 22.60 -1.47 4.89
C PRO A 136 23.07 -2.55 3.90
N GLU A 137 24.33 -2.47 3.47
CA GLU A 137 24.92 -3.40 2.50
C GLU A 137 25.23 -4.78 3.10
N ASP A 138 25.31 -4.89 4.42
CA ASP A 138 25.46 -6.19 5.09
C ASP A 138 24.20 -7.05 4.91
N VAL A 139 24.35 -8.34 4.63
CA VAL A 139 23.22 -9.25 4.32
C VAL A 139 22.32 -9.43 5.55
N VAL A 140 22.92 -9.62 6.72
CA VAL A 140 22.19 -9.89 7.96
C VAL A 140 21.45 -8.63 8.40
N THR A 141 22.17 -7.51 8.50
CA THR A 141 21.63 -6.21 8.92
C THR A 141 20.60 -5.70 7.92
N GLY A 142 20.89 -5.81 6.62
CA GLY A 142 19.97 -5.42 5.56
C GLY A 142 18.66 -6.22 5.59
N SER A 143 18.74 -7.54 5.82
CA SER A 143 17.54 -8.38 5.95
C SER A 143 16.73 -8.02 7.20
N GLN A 144 17.37 -7.72 8.33
CA GLN A 144 16.68 -7.26 9.55
C GLN A 144 16.02 -5.88 9.39
N VAL A 145 16.59 -5.01 8.56
CA VAL A 145 16.00 -3.70 8.23
C VAL A 145 14.77 -3.91 7.32
N LEU A 146 14.89 -4.78 6.32
CA LEU A 146 13.76 -5.14 5.45
C LEU A 146 12.63 -5.81 6.22
N ASP A 147 12.94 -6.68 7.18
CA ASP A 147 11.95 -7.32 8.06
C ASP A 147 11.12 -6.28 8.83
N ARG A 148 11.80 -5.34 9.52
CA ARG A 148 11.14 -4.23 10.21
C ARG A 148 10.34 -3.33 9.26
N LEU A 149 10.85 -3.12 8.05
CA LEU A 149 10.18 -2.32 7.04
C LEU A 149 8.90 -3.01 6.54
N PHE A 150 8.95 -4.30 6.24
CA PHE A 150 7.81 -5.09 5.75
C PHE A 150 6.75 -5.27 6.84
N ALA A 151 7.16 -5.42 8.10
CA ALA A 151 6.24 -5.45 9.23
C ALA A 151 5.40 -4.16 9.34
N ARG A 152 5.97 -3.00 8.98
CA ARG A 152 5.28 -1.70 9.08
C ARG A 152 4.63 -1.23 7.78
N HIS A 153 5.26 -1.56 6.66
CA HIS A 153 4.88 -1.22 5.30
C HIS A 153 4.90 -2.51 4.45
N PRO A 154 3.81 -3.29 4.47
CA PRO A 154 3.74 -4.57 3.77
C PRO A 154 4.04 -4.45 2.28
N LEU A 155 4.61 -5.51 1.71
CA LEU A 155 4.88 -5.61 0.28
C LEU A 155 3.57 -5.55 -0.50
N ALA A 156 3.47 -4.59 -1.41
CA ALA A 156 2.30 -4.39 -2.25
C ALA A 156 2.45 -5.06 -3.61
N ARG A 157 3.61 -4.89 -4.27
CA ARG A 157 3.88 -5.47 -5.61
C ARG A 157 5.37 -5.73 -5.82
N ILE A 158 5.66 -6.74 -6.64
CA ILE A 158 6.98 -6.99 -7.21
C ILE A 158 6.93 -6.54 -8.67
N LEU A 159 7.82 -5.64 -9.07
CA LEU A 159 7.89 -5.10 -10.42
C LEU A 159 9.21 -5.49 -11.07
N ASP A 160 9.14 -5.92 -12.34
CA ASP A 160 10.34 -6.06 -13.16
C ASP A 160 10.87 -4.67 -13.55
N ARG A 161 12.16 -4.46 -13.32
CA ARG A 161 12.87 -3.31 -13.83
C ARG A 161 13.07 -3.52 -15.33
N LYS A 162 12.17 -2.97 -16.13
CA LYS A 162 12.40 -2.82 -17.57
C LYS A 162 13.65 -1.96 -17.77
N ALA A 163 14.66 -2.52 -18.45
CA ALA A 163 15.80 -1.75 -18.90
C ALA A 163 15.27 -0.67 -19.86
N ALA A 164 15.56 0.60 -19.56
CA ALA A 164 15.36 1.72 -20.46
C ALA A 164 16.53 1.76 -21.45
#